data_AF-A0A1F7NPV9-F1
#
_entry.id   AF-A0A1F7NPV9-F1
#
_cell.length_a   1.000
_cell.length_b   1.000
_cell.length_c   1.000
_cell.angle_alpha   90.00
_cell.angle_beta   90.00
_cell.angle_gamma   90.00
#
_symmetry.space_group_name_H-M   'P 1'
#
loop_
_entity.id
_entity.type
_entity.pdbx_description
1 polymer ?
#
loop_
_entity_poly.entity_id
_entity_poly.type
_entity_poly.pdbx_seq_one_letter_code
_entity_poly.pdbx_strand_id
1 'polypeptide(L)'
;MADPQRSDLRIEAVLSQLSHAANLGISPEELLKRAMDGLLQVTRAPAGLACLADPEGKTLEVVSIRGIRPAAVRALPQAFRLEVERGSEHVTRPIRIGEETFPGLEKLQASFTAEGIGGGILLPLSRDGRLLGLLMAMFRAGGDTLPLPDAVLETLQRQLSTALQNARVRQSLQSTNTDLLRLLTLAKILAEPRDLEDTLTMVAQAAKSFSGAVATAVWLADPVAKLLRRIVLLAPEGPERFRPMQFAYGEGIAGWVAANGEVLHVEDPLTDPRVVAKRWAQSLGIRSFYGFPLRFGDALVGVLAVGTSAPLPTPQISLFGTFCDHAALAIGQADLLRTQEVHAEQIGSLVRVAQAVNVGRPRGAVLGMVAEACRRATGATSFAVWRAEGKTRKLSLLYADPPARQRPVRPRRVSYGAGLAGWTALHRRARVTADVSADPVAGDLDWYRNRGIRAGAALPLLAAGKLLGVLELGTPAPLAAEQLRLAEGYAALTAACLARSPRKARARP
;
A
#
# COMPACT_ATOMS: atom_id res chain seq x y z
N MET A 1 -32.33 44.90 -40.21
CA MET A 1 -32.64 43.47 -40.43
C MET A 1 -31.41 42.65 -40.10
N ALA A 2 -31.46 41.86 -39.03
CA ALA A 2 -30.39 40.90 -38.71
C ALA A 2 -30.45 39.74 -39.70
N ASP A 3 -29.29 39.31 -40.21
CA ASP A 3 -29.13 38.25 -41.21
C ASP A 3 -29.45 36.86 -40.60
N PRO A 4 -30.51 36.16 -41.06
CA PRO A 4 -30.93 34.86 -40.53
C PRO A 4 -29.84 33.78 -40.60
N GLN A 5 -28.97 33.82 -41.61
CA GLN A 5 -27.88 32.84 -41.78
C GLN A 5 -26.80 32.97 -40.70
N ARG A 6 -26.58 34.18 -40.15
CA ARG A 6 -25.61 34.42 -39.08
C ARG A 6 -26.11 33.97 -37.70
N SER A 7 -27.42 33.92 -37.46
CA SER A 7 -27.98 33.36 -36.23
C SER A 7 -27.87 31.84 -36.20
N ASP A 8 -28.17 31.16 -37.32
CA ASP A 8 -28.12 29.70 -37.41
C ASP A 8 -26.70 29.16 -37.21
N LEU A 9 -25.70 29.78 -37.83
CA LEU A 9 -24.28 29.45 -37.63
C LEU A 9 -23.79 29.59 -36.18
N ARG A 10 -24.34 30.55 -35.41
CA ARG A 10 -23.97 30.75 -33.99
C ARG A 10 -24.62 29.70 -33.09
N ILE A 11 -25.85 29.31 -33.40
CA ILE A 11 -26.59 28.28 -32.69
C ILE A 11 -25.92 26.92 -32.90
N GLU A 12 -25.57 26.58 -34.15
CA GLU A 12 -24.83 25.36 -34.47
C GLU A 12 -23.45 25.31 -33.81
N ALA A 13 -22.73 26.43 -33.75
CA ALA A 13 -21.43 26.50 -33.08
C ALA A 13 -21.55 26.22 -31.57
N VAL A 14 -22.57 26.75 -30.89
CA VAL A 14 -22.82 26.47 -29.48
C VAL A 14 -23.26 25.02 -29.25
N LEU A 15 -24.16 24.48 -30.08
CA LEU A 15 -24.56 23.07 -30.04
C LEU A 15 -23.36 22.14 -30.26
N SER A 16 -22.49 22.46 -31.22
CA SER A 16 -21.27 21.70 -31.52
C SER A 16 -20.26 21.76 -30.38
N GLN A 17 -20.01 22.94 -29.81
CA GLN A 17 -19.13 23.09 -28.65
C GLN A 17 -19.64 22.34 -27.42
N LEU A 18 -20.94 22.31 -27.19
CA LEU A 18 -21.56 21.59 -26.07
C LEU A 18 -21.54 20.08 -26.26
N SER A 19 -21.83 19.61 -27.48
CA SER A 19 -21.69 18.20 -27.87
C SER A 19 -20.24 17.72 -27.73
N HIS A 20 -19.28 18.56 -28.13
CA HIS A 20 -17.86 18.29 -27.95
C HIS A 20 -17.45 18.28 -26.46
N ALA A 21 -17.91 19.25 -25.68
CA ALA A 21 -17.68 19.33 -24.24
C ALA A 21 -18.24 18.11 -23.49
N ALA A 22 -19.43 17.62 -23.87
CA ALA A 22 -20.04 16.43 -23.31
C ALA A 22 -19.18 15.16 -23.53
N ASN A 23 -18.39 15.12 -24.59
CA ASN A 23 -17.47 14.02 -24.90
C ASN A 23 -16.09 14.17 -24.25
N LEU A 24 -15.73 15.35 -23.75
CA LEU A 24 -14.41 15.64 -23.13
C LEU A 24 -14.29 15.21 -21.65
N GLY A 25 -15.23 14.43 -21.12
CA GLY A 25 -15.12 13.89 -19.75
C GLY A 25 -15.22 14.94 -18.63
N ILE A 26 -15.81 16.11 -18.89
CA ILE A 26 -16.03 17.16 -17.89
C ILE A 26 -17.17 16.81 -16.92
N SER A 27 -17.15 17.40 -15.73
CA SER A 27 -18.18 17.22 -14.69
C SER A 27 -19.51 17.89 -15.07
N PRO A 28 -20.66 17.41 -14.53
CA PRO A 28 -21.98 18.02 -14.75
C PRO A 28 -22.04 19.52 -14.48
N GLU A 29 -21.36 19.98 -13.42
CA GLU A 29 -21.32 21.38 -12.98
C GLU A 29 -20.62 22.27 -14.03
N GLU A 30 -19.47 21.82 -14.52
CA GLU A 30 -18.68 22.57 -15.50
C GLU A 30 -19.39 22.58 -16.87
N LEU A 31 -20.09 21.50 -17.21
CA LEU A 31 -20.92 21.44 -18.40
C LEU A 31 -22.05 22.48 -18.36
N LEU A 32 -22.77 22.58 -17.24
CA LEU A 32 -23.83 23.57 -17.05
C LEU A 32 -23.31 25.00 -17.11
N LYS A 33 -22.15 25.26 -16.51
CA LYS A 33 -21.50 26.58 -16.54
C LYS A 33 -21.17 27.01 -17.96
N ARG A 34 -20.57 26.12 -18.77
CA ARG A 34 -20.27 26.40 -20.18
C ARG A 34 -21.53 26.55 -21.03
N ALA A 35 -22.54 25.72 -20.78
CA ALA A 35 -23.84 25.83 -21.43
C ALA A 35 -24.50 27.17 -21.17
N MET A 36 -24.46 27.65 -19.92
CA MET A 36 -24.96 28.97 -19.56
C MET A 36 -24.17 30.08 -20.26
N ASP A 37 -22.83 30.06 -20.22
CA ASP A 37 -22.01 31.09 -20.86
C ASP A 37 -22.28 31.15 -22.38
N GLY A 38 -22.43 29.99 -23.05
CA GLY A 38 -22.81 29.91 -24.46
C GLY A 38 -24.23 30.42 -24.74
N LEU A 39 -25.20 30.09 -23.88
CA LEU A 39 -26.58 30.58 -23.98
C LEU A 39 -26.62 32.11 -23.87
N LEU A 40 -25.90 32.69 -22.91
CA LEU A 40 -25.80 34.15 -22.74
C LEU A 40 -25.15 34.81 -23.95
N GLN A 41 -24.15 34.17 -24.56
CA GLN A 41 -23.48 34.70 -25.76
C GLN A 41 -24.40 34.71 -26.98
N VAL A 42 -25.17 33.64 -27.21
CA VAL A 42 -26.09 33.51 -28.36
C VAL A 42 -27.28 34.46 -28.20
N THR A 43 -27.87 34.50 -27.01
CA THR A 43 -29.03 35.33 -26.71
C THR A 43 -28.67 36.80 -26.48
N ARG A 44 -27.40 37.10 -26.23
CA ARG A 44 -26.92 38.41 -25.72
C ARG A 44 -27.59 38.81 -24.40
N ALA A 45 -28.02 37.84 -23.62
CA ALA A 45 -28.62 38.09 -22.31
C ALA A 45 -27.56 38.65 -21.33
N PRO A 46 -27.84 39.76 -20.64
CA PRO A 46 -26.91 40.38 -19.69
C PRO A 46 -26.73 39.58 -18.39
N ALA A 47 -27.65 38.67 -18.06
CA ALA A 47 -27.61 37.90 -16.84
C ALA A 47 -28.06 36.45 -17.05
N GLY A 48 -27.54 35.53 -16.23
CA GLY A 48 -27.86 34.11 -16.31
C GLY A 48 -27.68 33.35 -15.01
N LEU A 49 -28.32 32.18 -14.96
CA LEU A 49 -28.29 31.25 -13.84
C LEU A 49 -28.19 29.82 -14.37
N ALA A 50 -27.35 29.01 -13.73
CA ALA A 50 -27.26 27.58 -13.96
C ALA A 50 -27.43 26.83 -12.64
N CYS A 51 -28.32 25.84 -12.63
CA CYS A 51 -28.54 24.97 -11.48
C CYS A 51 -28.40 23.50 -11.87
N LEU A 52 -27.84 22.70 -10.96
CA LEU A 52 -27.79 21.25 -11.07
C LEU A 52 -28.80 20.67 -10.11
N ALA A 53 -29.57 19.67 -10.53
CA ALA A 53 -30.46 18.98 -9.62
C ALA A 53 -29.66 18.08 -8.65
N ASP A 54 -30.27 17.62 -7.57
CA ASP A 54 -29.75 16.43 -6.88
C ASP A 54 -29.96 15.17 -7.75
N PRO A 55 -29.43 14.00 -7.34
CA PRO A 55 -29.71 12.78 -8.06
C PRO A 55 -31.21 12.56 -8.21
N GLU A 56 -32.01 12.64 -7.15
CA GLU A 56 -33.47 12.38 -7.16
C GLU A 56 -34.30 13.34 -8.02
N GLY A 57 -33.73 14.46 -8.47
CA GLY A 57 -34.41 15.50 -9.21
C GLY A 57 -35.30 16.39 -8.34
N LYS A 58 -35.15 16.33 -7.01
CA LYS A 58 -36.03 16.99 -6.04
C LYS A 58 -35.54 18.36 -5.60
N THR A 59 -34.23 18.55 -5.57
CA THR A 59 -33.62 19.83 -5.19
C THR A 59 -32.74 20.36 -6.32
N LEU A 60 -32.54 21.68 -6.34
CA LEU A 60 -31.65 22.36 -7.28
C LEU A 60 -30.60 23.14 -6.49
N GLU A 61 -29.34 22.95 -6.85
CA GLU A 61 -28.22 23.71 -6.34
C GLU A 61 -27.72 24.67 -7.41
N VAL A 62 -27.44 25.91 -7.01
CA VAL A 62 -26.93 26.93 -7.93
C VAL A 62 -25.45 26.66 -8.19
N VAL A 63 -25.12 26.39 -9.45
CA VAL A 63 -23.75 26.10 -9.90
C VAL A 63 -23.05 27.35 -10.43
N SER A 64 -23.79 28.26 -11.06
CA SER A 64 -23.23 29.49 -11.63
C SER A 64 -24.25 30.61 -11.72
N ILE A 65 -23.80 31.85 -11.47
CA ILE A 65 -24.59 33.08 -11.57
C ILE A 65 -23.77 34.12 -12.34
N ARG A 66 -24.40 34.83 -13.28
CA ARG A 66 -23.79 35.92 -14.05
C ARG A 66 -24.73 37.12 -14.14
N GLY A 67 -24.18 38.33 -14.03
CA GLY A 67 -24.90 39.57 -14.31
C GLY A 67 -26.06 39.91 -13.36
N ILE A 68 -26.24 39.17 -12.27
CA ILE A 68 -27.30 39.38 -11.28
C ILE A 68 -26.79 39.09 -9.86
N ARG A 69 -27.31 39.79 -8.85
CA ARG A 69 -26.96 39.52 -7.45
C ARG A 69 -27.50 38.15 -7.00
N PRO A 70 -26.71 37.32 -6.29
CA PRO A 70 -27.17 36.02 -5.78
C PRO A 70 -28.42 36.09 -4.89
N ALA A 71 -28.58 37.18 -4.14
CA ALA A 71 -29.77 37.41 -3.32
C ALA A 71 -31.06 37.49 -4.15
N ALA A 72 -30.99 38.01 -5.39
CA ALA A 72 -32.14 38.18 -6.26
C ALA A 72 -32.66 36.85 -6.83
N VAL A 73 -31.85 35.80 -6.86
CA VAL A 73 -32.21 34.46 -7.37
C VAL A 73 -32.32 33.40 -6.27
N ARG A 74 -32.18 33.78 -5.00
CA ARG A 74 -32.09 32.83 -3.88
C ARG A 74 -33.34 31.94 -3.72
N ALA A 75 -34.53 32.48 -4.00
CA ALA A 75 -35.78 31.72 -3.88
C ALA A 75 -36.11 30.87 -5.13
N LEU A 76 -35.34 31.02 -6.21
CA LEU A 76 -35.61 30.39 -7.51
C LEU A 76 -35.48 28.85 -7.48
N PRO A 77 -34.45 28.26 -6.84
CA PRO A 77 -34.38 26.80 -6.68
C PRO A 77 -35.58 26.20 -5.94
N GLN A 78 -36.10 26.91 -4.93
CA GLN A 78 -37.23 26.45 -4.12
C GLN A 78 -38.56 26.56 -4.89
N ALA A 79 -38.75 27.62 -5.69
CA ALA A 79 -39.92 27.76 -6.57
C ALA A 79 -39.98 26.60 -7.57
N PHE A 80 -38.85 26.25 -8.19
CA PHE A 80 -38.76 25.12 -9.11
C PHE A 80 -39.05 23.78 -8.44
N ARG A 81 -38.51 23.55 -7.24
CA ARG A 81 -38.78 22.33 -6.49
C ARG A 81 -40.28 22.10 -6.29
N LEU A 82 -41.03 23.13 -5.93
CA LEU A 82 -42.48 23.03 -5.72
C LEU A 82 -43.22 22.65 -7.00
N GLU A 83 -42.77 23.16 -8.15
CA GLU A 83 -43.36 22.82 -9.46
C GLU A 83 -42.99 21.41 -9.95
N VAL A 84 -41.78 20.93 -9.62
CA VAL A 84 -41.39 19.52 -9.83
C VAL A 84 -42.25 18.59 -8.99
N GLU A 85 -42.45 18.89 -7.69
CA GLU A 85 -43.28 18.08 -6.79
C GLU A 85 -44.76 18.02 -7.25
N ARG A 86 -45.25 19.06 -7.94
CA ARG A 86 -46.60 19.14 -8.50
C ARG A 86 -46.75 18.47 -9.86
N GLY A 87 -45.65 18.03 -10.50
CA GLY A 87 -45.69 17.45 -11.84
C GLY A 87 -46.10 18.47 -12.93
N SER A 88 -45.73 19.73 -12.75
CA SER A 88 -46.10 20.84 -13.65
C SER A 88 -45.49 20.66 -15.05
N GLU A 89 -46.23 20.95 -16.12
CA GLU A 89 -45.67 20.96 -17.49
C GLU A 89 -44.58 22.04 -17.67
N HIS A 90 -44.54 23.02 -16.76
CA HIS A 90 -43.54 24.08 -16.74
C HIS A 90 -42.12 23.59 -16.40
N VAL A 91 -41.93 22.34 -15.99
CA VAL A 91 -40.59 21.77 -15.75
C VAL A 91 -40.12 20.81 -16.85
N THR A 92 -40.86 20.70 -17.96
CA THR A 92 -40.52 19.79 -19.06
C THR A 92 -40.29 20.47 -20.41
N ARG A 93 -40.69 21.75 -20.58
CA ARG A 93 -40.49 22.52 -21.81
C ARG A 93 -39.80 23.87 -21.57
N PRO A 94 -39.19 24.49 -22.59
CA PRO A 94 -38.64 25.84 -22.47
C PRO A 94 -39.76 26.84 -22.20
N ILE A 95 -39.48 27.85 -21.37
CA ILE A 95 -40.45 28.88 -20.96
C ILE A 95 -39.88 30.26 -21.22
N ARG A 96 -40.74 31.13 -21.75
CA ARG A 96 -40.45 32.55 -21.94
C ARG A 96 -41.06 33.37 -20.82
N ILE A 97 -40.22 33.77 -19.88
CA ILE A 97 -40.60 34.62 -18.76
C ILE A 97 -40.89 36.02 -19.32
N GLY A 98 -42.12 36.50 -19.12
CA GLY A 98 -42.63 37.77 -19.65
C GLY A 98 -43.73 37.60 -20.70
N GLU A 99 -43.76 36.46 -21.40
CA GLU A 99 -44.87 36.05 -22.29
C GLU A 99 -45.77 35.03 -21.58
N GLU A 100 -45.17 34.11 -20.83
CA GLU A 100 -45.87 33.10 -20.02
C GLU A 100 -45.65 33.35 -18.52
N THR A 101 -46.66 33.01 -17.71
CA THR A 101 -46.57 33.10 -16.25
C THR A 101 -46.05 31.77 -15.70
N PHE A 102 -44.91 31.80 -15.01
CA PHE A 102 -44.39 30.63 -14.31
C PHE A 102 -44.80 30.68 -12.82
N PRO A 103 -45.54 29.67 -12.32
CA PRO A 103 -45.98 29.67 -10.92
C PRO A 103 -44.79 29.69 -9.95
N GLY A 104 -44.82 30.59 -8.97
CA GLY A 104 -43.74 30.75 -7.98
C GLY A 104 -42.68 31.79 -8.35
N LEU A 105 -42.64 32.26 -9.61
CA LEU A 105 -41.81 33.40 -10.02
C LEU A 105 -42.40 34.76 -9.59
N GLU A 106 -43.67 34.81 -9.13
CA GLU A 106 -44.29 36.06 -8.65
C GLU A 106 -43.53 36.63 -7.43
N LYS A 107 -43.03 35.74 -6.57
CA LYS A 107 -42.21 36.10 -5.39
C LYS A 107 -40.84 36.68 -5.75
N LEU A 108 -40.39 36.44 -6.98
CA LEU A 108 -39.11 36.92 -7.50
C LEU A 108 -39.26 38.15 -8.39
N GLN A 109 -40.49 38.51 -8.78
CA GLN A 109 -40.77 39.62 -9.69
C GLN A 109 -40.25 40.96 -9.13
N ALA A 110 -40.39 41.21 -7.82
CA ALA A 110 -39.85 42.41 -7.18
C ALA A 110 -38.30 42.44 -7.24
N SER A 111 -37.65 41.30 -7.00
CA SER A 111 -36.20 41.15 -7.07
C SER A 111 -35.68 41.34 -8.50
N PHE A 112 -36.35 40.76 -9.49
CA PHE A 112 -36.00 40.91 -10.91
C PHE A 112 -36.22 42.34 -11.41
N THR A 113 -37.32 42.98 -11.02
CA THR A 113 -37.58 44.39 -11.34
C THR A 113 -36.49 45.29 -10.76
N ALA A 114 -36.05 45.03 -9.52
CA ALA A 114 -34.97 45.79 -8.88
C ALA A 114 -33.60 45.59 -9.56
N GLU A 115 -33.38 44.47 -10.24
CA GLU A 115 -32.19 44.20 -11.08
C GLU A 115 -32.34 44.74 -12.52
N GLY A 116 -33.51 45.31 -12.85
CA GLY A 116 -33.85 45.81 -14.18
C GLY A 116 -34.12 44.70 -15.20
N ILE A 117 -34.50 43.51 -14.74
CA ILE A 117 -34.84 42.34 -15.57
C ILE A 117 -36.34 42.36 -15.88
N GLY A 118 -36.68 42.33 -17.17
CA GLY A 118 -38.07 42.38 -17.64
C GLY A 118 -38.55 41.08 -18.29
N GLY A 119 -37.64 40.12 -18.53
CA GLY A 119 -38.00 38.84 -19.12
C GLY A 119 -36.82 37.87 -19.15
N GLY A 120 -37.04 36.67 -19.67
CA GLY A 120 -36.03 35.62 -19.69
C GLY A 120 -36.44 34.40 -20.49
N ILE A 121 -35.45 33.57 -20.83
CA ILE A 121 -35.67 32.21 -21.32
C ILE A 121 -35.21 31.27 -20.22
N LEU A 122 -36.08 30.32 -19.90
CA LEU A 122 -35.84 29.29 -18.93
C LEU A 122 -35.86 27.92 -19.64
N LEU A 123 -34.78 27.17 -19.50
CA LEU A 123 -34.61 25.84 -20.09
C LEU A 123 -34.49 24.80 -18.97
N PRO A 124 -35.56 24.06 -18.65
CA PRO A 124 -35.48 22.94 -17.74
C PRO A 124 -34.82 21.75 -18.46
N LEU A 125 -33.74 21.23 -17.90
CA LEU A 125 -33.02 20.10 -18.47
C LEU A 125 -33.56 18.81 -17.87
N SER A 126 -34.61 18.25 -18.46
CA SER A 126 -35.25 17.00 -18.02
C SER A 126 -35.02 15.85 -19.00
N ARG A 127 -35.02 14.62 -18.48
CA ARG A 127 -34.97 13.37 -19.26
C ARG A 127 -35.83 12.32 -18.55
N ASP A 128 -36.67 11.61 -19.29
CA ASP A 128 -37.50 10.50 -18.77
C ASP A 128 -38.31 10.88 -17.51
N GLY A 129 -38.87 12.09 -17.50
CA GLY A 129 -39.66 12.62 -16.38
C GLY A 129 -38.85 13.11 -15.16
N ARG A 130 -37.51 13.12 -15.23
CA ARG A 130 -36.62 13.55 -14.14
C ARG A 130 -35.90 14.85 -14.51
N LEU A 131 -35.92 15.83 -13.61
CA LEU A 131 -35.15 17.07 -13.76
C LEU A 131 -33.67 16.82 -13.44
N LEU A 132 -32.79 17.20 -14.37
CA LEU A 132 -31.34 17.06 -14.24
C LEU A 132 -30.66 18.39 -13.91
N GLY A 133 -31.23 19.50 -14.38
CA GLY A 133 -30.71 20.84 -14.13
C GLY A 133 -31.61 21.93 -14.73
N LEU A 134 -31.20 23.18 -14.57
CA LEU A 134 -31.92 24.36 -15.04
C LEU A 134 -30.93 25.36 -15.61
N LEU A 135 -31.24 25.92 -16.79
CA LEU A 135 -30.52 27.07 -17.34
C LEU A 135 -31.49 28.22 -17.53
N MET A 136 -31.06 29.42 -17.18
CA MET A 136 -31.86 30.62 -17.35
C MET A 136 -31.01 31.75 -17.92
N ALA A 137 -31.52 32.39 -18.97
CA ALA A 137 -31.01 33.63 -19.54
C ALA A 137 -32.02 34.74 -19.26
N MET A 138 -31.55 35.88 -18.78
CA MET A 138 -32.39 36.99 -18.31
C MET A 138 -32.10 38.26 -19.11
N PHE A 139 -33.14 38.96 -19.52
CA PHE A 139 -33.10 40.17 -20.34
C PHE A 139 -33.57 41.39 -19.57
N ARG A 140 -33.01 42.56 -19.91
CA ARG A 140 -33.44 43.83 -19.33
C ARG A 140 -34.80 44.25 -19.84
N ALA A 141 -35.55 44.97 -19.02
CA ALA A 141 -36.82 45.57 -19.42
C ALA A 141 -36.61 46.52 -20.62
N GLY A 142 -37.35 46.29 -21.72
CA GLY A 142 -37.29 47.11 -22.95
C GLY A 142 -36.18 46.78 -23.94
N GLY A 143 -35.41 45.70 -23.74
CA GLY A 143 -34.42 45.23 -24.73
C GLY A 143 -35.02 44.28 -25.78
N ASP A 144 -34.46 44.27 -27.00
CA ASP A 144 -34.80 43.28 -28.03
C ASP A 144 -34.38 41.88 -27.53
N THR A 145 -35.36 41.03 -27.21
CA THR A 145 -35.13 39.59 -27.06
C THR A 145 -34.72 39.06 -28.43
N LEU A 146 -33.56 38.39 -28.54
CA LEU A 146 -33.34 37.53 -29.71
C LEU A 146 -34.33 36.37 -29.57
N PRO A 147 -35.37 36.26 -30.42
CA PRO A 147 -36.36 35.21 -30.29
C PRO A 147 -35.74 33.97 -30.92
N LEU A 148 -34.99 33.19 -30.14
CA LEU A 148 -34.67 31.83 -30.57
C LEU A 148 -36.00 31.13 -30.84
N PRO A 149 -36.24 30.56 -32.04
CA PRO A 149 -37.45 29.82 -32.31
C PRO A 149 -37.62 28.68 -31.29
N ASP A 150 -38.86 28.34 -30.93
CA ASP A 150 -39.09 27.32 -29.91
C ASP A 150 -38.47 25.96 -30.31
N ALA A 151 -38.47 25.64 -31.60
CA ALA A 151 -37.77 24.48 -32.15
C ALA A 151 -36.26 24.45 -31.83
N VAL A 152 -35.61 25.61 -31.77
CA VAL A 152 -34.19 25.74 -31.39
C VAL A 152 -34.02 25.55 -29.89
N LEU A 153 -34.90 26.15 -29.08
CA LEU A 153 -34.87 26.01 -27.63
C LEU A 153 -35.12 24.55 -27.20
N GLU A 154 -36.06 23.87 -27.83
CA GLU A 154 -36.34 22.44 -27.62
C GLU A 154 -35.14 21.58 -28.05
N THR A 155 -34.47 21.93 -29.14
CA THR A 155 -33.27 21.21 -29.61
C THR A 155 -32.11 21.39 -28.62
N LEU A 156 -31.87 22.63 -28.18
CA LEU A 156 -30.87 22.96 -27.16
C LEU A 156 -31.16 22.22 -25.85
N GLN A 157 -32.40 22.29 -25.35
CA GLN A 157 -32.84 21.60 -24.15
C GLN A 157 -32.58 20.09 -24.26
N ARG A 158 -33.01 19.45 -25.35
CA ARG A 158 -32.84 18.01 -25.56
C ARG A 158 -31.38 17.59 -25.61
N GLN A 159 -30.53 18.34 -26.31
CA GLN A 159 -29.10 18.04 -26.39
C GLN A 159 -28.42 18.24 -25.04
N LEU A 160 -28.72 19.32 -24.33
CA LEU A 160 -28.17 19.61 -23.00
C LEU A 160 -28.63 18.59 -21.95
N SER A 161 -29.91 18.20 -21.96
CA SER A 161 -30.41 17.11 -21.12
C SER A 161 -29.66 15.80 -21.39
N THR A 162 -29.40 15.47 -22.66
CA THR A 162 -28.62 14.29 -23.04
C THR A 162 -27.19 14.36 -22.52
N ALA A 163 -26.53 15.49 -22.76
CA ALA A 163 -25.14 15.72 -22.36
C ALA A 163 -24.98 15.66 -20.84
N LEU A 164 -25.90 16.29 -20.10
CA LEU A 164 -25.91 16.31 -18.64
C LEU A 164 -26.18 14.92 -18.04
N GLN A 165 -27.12 14.17 -18.62
CA GLN A 165 -27.38 12.77 -18.24
C GLN A 165 -26.14 11.91 -18.46
N ASN A 166 -25.50 12.04 -19.63
CA ASN A 166 -24.27 11.31 -19.94
C ASN A 166 -23.15 11.65 -18.96
N ALA A 167 -22.96 12.93 -18.64
CA ALA A 167 -21.96 13.36 -17.65
C ALA A 167 -22.23 12.76 -16.26
N ARG A 168 -23.49 12.78 -15.79
CA ARG A 168 -23.89 12.15 -14.51
C ARG A 168 -23.68 10.64 -14.49
N VAL A 169 -24.11 9.94 -15.53
CA VAL A 169 -23.91 8.49 -15.65
C VAL A 169 -22.42 8.16 -15.64
N ARG A 170 -21.60 8.94 -16.35
CA ARG A 170 -20.15 8.74 -16.40
C ARG A 170 -19.50 8.96 -15.03
N GLN A 171 -19.90 10.02 -14.31
CA GLN A 171 -19.42 10.30 -12.96
C GLN A 171 -19.83 9.20 -11.97
N SER A 172 -21.08 8.73 -12.06
CA SER A 172 -21.59 7.61 -11.25
C SER A 172 -20.85 6.30 -11.56
N LEU A 173 -20.60 6.00 -12.83
CA LEU A 173 -19.79 4.85 -13.25
C LEU A 173 -18.36 4.97 -12.74
N GLN A 174 -17.73 6.15 -12.79
CA GLN A 174 -16.39 6.37 -12.23
C GLN A 174 -16.36 6.16 -10.70
N SER A 175 -17.37 6.65 -9.98
CA SER A 175 -17.51 6.42 -8.54
C SER A 175 -17.72 4.94 -8.23
N THR A 176 -18.65 4.28 -8.93
CA THR A 176 -18.95 2.86 -8.73
C THR A 176 -17.74 1.99 -9.06
N ASN A 177 -17.00 2.30 -10.12
CA ASN A 177 -15.80 1.58 -10.49
C ASN A 177 -14.67 1.78 -9.45
N THR A 178 -14.58 2.98 -8.86
CA THR A 178 -13.71 3.25 -7.71
C THR A 178 -14.06 2.36 -6.52
N ASP A 179 -15.35 2.24 -6.20
CA ASP A 179 -15.81 1.41 -5.08
C ASP A 179 -15.69 -0.10 -5.37
N LEU A 180 -15.93 -0.53 -6.61
CA LEU A 180 -15.69 -1.90 -7.06
C LEU A 180 -14.20 -2.26 -7.02
N LEU A 181 -13.31 -1.35 -7.39
CA LEU A 181 -11.87 -1.56 -7.28
C LEU A 181 -11.44 -1.66 -5.82
N ARG A 182 -12.00 -0.84 -4.93
CA ARG A 182 -11.80 -0.96 -3.48
C ARG A 182 -12.26 -2.33 -2.97
N LEU A 183 -13.46 -2.77 -3.37
CA LEU A 183 -14.04 -4.05 -2.95
C LEU A 183 -13.31 -5.27 -3.53
N LEU A 184 -12.91 -5.24 -4.81
CA LEU A 184 -12.16 -6.32 -5.46
C LEU A 184 -10.74 -6.42 -4.91
N THR A 185 -10.13 -5.29 -4.54
CA THR A 185 -8.82 -5.25 -3.88
C THR A 185 -8.92 -5.81 -2.45
N LEU A 186 -9.94 -5.39 -1.68
CA LEU A 186 -10.26 -5.95 -0.36
C LEU A 186 -10.49 -7.48 -0.43
N ALA A 187 -11.31 -7.94 -1.37
CA ALA A 187 -11.66 -9.35 -1.50
C ALA A 187 -10.49 -10.23 -1.95
N LYS A 188 -9.59 -9.75 -2.82
CA LYS A 188 -8.40 -10.52 -3.25
C LYS A 188 -7.29 -10.58 -2.19
N ILE A 189 -7.12 -9.49 -1.45
CA ILE A 189 -6.04 -9.35 -0.46
C ILE A 189 -6.40 -10.06 0.87
N LEU A 190 -7.68 -10.08 1.27
CA LEU A 190 -8.14 -10.68 2.52
C LEU A 190 -8.47 -12.19 2.44
N ALA A 191 -8.30 -12.83 1.27
CA ALA A 191 -8.88 -14.14 1.04
C ALA A 191 -8.16 -15.33 1.69
N GLU A 192 -6.93 -15.22 2.23
CA GLU A 192 -6.25 -16.35 2.89
C GLU A 192 -5.00 -15.89 3.65
N PRO A 193 -4.63 -16.53 4.78
CA PRO A 193 -3.28 -16.41 5.32
C PRO A 193 -2.31 -17.00 4.29
N ARG A 194 -1.54 -16.15 3.62
CA ARG A 194 -0.50 -16.56 2.65
C ARG A 194 0.87 -16.21 3.21
N ASP A 195 1.88 -16.94 2.71
CA ASP A 195 3.27 -16.57 2.93
C ASP A 195 3.51 -15.12 2.50
N LEU A 196 4.43 -14.44 3.19
CA LEU A 196 4.74 -13.03 2.97
C LEU A 196 5.16 -12.78 1.51
N GLU A 197 5.93 -13.70 0.93
CA GLU A 197 6.42 -13.58 -0.44
C GLU A 197 5.30 -13.68 -1.49
N ASP A 198 4.32 -14.56 -1.27
CA ASP A 198 3.13 -14.69 -2.11
C ASP A 198 2.27 -13.42 -2.04
N THR A 199 2.13 -12.86 -0.84
CA THR A 199 1.40 -11.61 -0.61
C THR A 199 2.06 -10.44 -1.37
N LEU A 200 3.38 -10.30 -1.24
CA LEU A 200 4.15 -9.27 -1.95
C LEU A 200 4.07 -9.43 -3.46
N THR A 201 4.10 -10.67 -3.96
CA THR A 201 3.98 -10.99 -5.39
C THR A 201 2.59 -10.63 -5.93
N MET A 202 1.54 -10.97 -5.18
CA MET A 202 0.17 -10.62 -5.55
C MET A 202 -0.03 -9.10 -5.59
N VAL A 203 0.49 -8.37 -4.61
CA VAL A 203 0.47 -6.89 -4.60
C VAL A 203 1.16 -6.34 -5.84
N ALA A 204 2.34 -6.84 -6.18
CA ALA A 204 3.07 -6.40 -7.37
C ALA A 204 2.30 -6.67 -8.67
N GLN A 205 1.66 -7.85 -8.78
CA GLN A 205 0.85 -8.25 -9.94
C GLN A 205 -0.40 -7.38 -10.07
N ALA A 206 -1.13 -7.19 -8.97
CA ALA A 206 -2.32 -6.35 -8.94
C ALA A 206 -1.98 -4.90 -9.31
N ALA A 207 -0.89 -4.35 -8.74
CA ALA A 207 -0.39 -3.02 -9.10
C ALA A 207 -0.06 -2.93 -10.60
N LYS A 208 0.62 -3.94 -11.16
CA LYS A 208 0.99 -3.97 -12.57
C LYS A 208 -0.24 -3.98 -13.48
N SER A 209 -1.20 -4.86 -13.20
CA SER A 209 -2.46 -4.93 -13.95
C SER A 209 -3.28 -3.65 -13.84
N PHE A 210 -3.33 -3.04 -12.65
CA PHE A 210 -4.13 -1.85 -12.39
C PHE A 210 -3.55 -0.58 -13.04
N SER A 211 -2.22 -0.44 -13.09
CA SER A 211 -1.53 0.72 -13.70
C SER A 211 -1.24 0.55 -15.19
N GLY A 212 -1.31 -0.67 -15.74
CA GLY A 212 -0.72 -0.97 -17.04
C GLY A 212 0.80 -0.76 -17.05
N ALA A 213 1.46 -0.87 -15.88
CA ALA A 213 2.88 -0.59 -15.75
C ALA A 213 3.76 -1.56 -16.54
N VAL A 214 4.86 -1.01 -17.05
CA VAL A 214 5.95 -1.78 -17.68
C VAL A 214 6.64 -2.62 -16.60
N ALA A 215 6.95 -1.99 -15.47
CA ALA A 215 7.60 -2.64 -14.34
C ALA A 215 6.98 -2.24 -13.00
N THR A 216 6.86 -3.21 -12.09
CA THR A 216 6.53 -2.97 -10.68
C THR A 216 7.56 -3.64 -9.79
N ALA A 217 7.88 -3.02 -8.65
CA ALA A 217 8.76 -3.61 -7.64
C ALA A 217 8.21 -3.35 -6.25
N VAL A 218 8.32 -4.35 -5.37
CA VAL A 218 7.95 -4.22 -3.96
C VAL A 218 9.21 -4.36 -3.12
N TRP A 219 9.41 -3.34 -2.28
CA TRP A 219 10.55 -3.22 -1.37
C TRP A 219 10.04 -3.36 0.06
N LEU A 220 10.63 -4.25 0.83
CA LEU A 220 10.30 -4.42 2.24
C LEU A 220 11.22 -3.54 3.09
N ALA A 221 10.64 -2.84 4.07
CA ALA A 221 11.34 -1.91 4.91
C ALA A 221 11.96 -2.60 6.14
N ASP A 222 13.21 -2.27 6.44
CA ASP A 222 13.86 -2.51 7.72
C ASP A 222 14.05 -1.15 8.42
N PRO A 223 13.14 -0.75 9.33
CA PRO A 223 13.20 0.55 10.00
C PRO A 223 14.41 0.69 10.92
N VAL A 224 14.95 -0.41 11.45
CA VAL A 224 16.07 -0.41 12.39
C VAL A 224 17.38 -0.15 11.65
N ALA A 225 17.59 -0.88 10.55
CA ALA A 225 18.75 -0.68 9.69
C ALA A 225 18.62 0.54 8.76
N LYS A 226 17.40 1.10 8.62
CA LYS A 226 17.04 2.12 7.61
C LYS A 226 17.40 1.68 6.19
N LEU A 227 17.04 0.43 5.87
CA LEU A 227 17.27 -0.19 4.57
C LEU A 227 15.97 -0.68 3.96
N LEU A 228 15.91 -0.65 2.64
CA LEU A 228 14.91 -1.33 1.83
C LEU A 228 15.53 -2.56 1.19
N ARG A 229 14.80 -3.68 1.18
CA ARG A 229 15.17 -4.91 0.46
C ARG A 229 14.16 -5.18 -0.64
N ARG A 230 14.64 -5.38 -1.87
CA ARG A 230 13.77 -5.75 -2.99
C ARG A 230 13.37 -7.21 -2.83
N ILE A 231 12.07 -7.48 -2.70
CA ILE A 231 11.56 -8.84 -2.66
C ILE A 231 11.01 -9.23 -4.03
N VAL A 232 10.23 -8.34 -4.65
CA VAL A 232 9.56 -8.62 -5.93
C VAL A 232 9.96 -7.58 -6.97
N LEU A 233 10.18 -8.06 -8.20
CA LEU A 233 10.32 -7.24 -9.41
C LEU A 233 9.59 -7.92 -10.57
N LEU A 234 8.56 -7.27 -11.11
CA LEU A 234 7.83 -7.73 -12.28
C LEU A 234 8.12 -6.82 -13.48
N ALA A 235 9.12 -7.18 -14.28
CA ALA A 235 9.50 -6.45 -15.49
C ALA A 235 9.68 -7.41 -16.67
N PRO A 236 9.44 -6.98 -17.92
CA PRO A 236 9.78 -7.77 -19.09
C PRO A 236 11.30 -8.01 -19.16
N GLU A 237 11.70 -9.10 -19.82
CA GLU A 237 13.11 -9.34 -20.11
C GLU A 237 13.64 -8.28 -21.08
N GLY A 238 14.87 -7.84 -20.85
CA GLY A 238 15.52 -6.81 -21.62
C GLY A 238 17.04 -6.94 -21.59
N PRO A 239 17.75 -6.20 -22.44
CA PRO A 239 19.21 -6.26 -22.55
C PRO A 239 19.91 -5.76 -21.28
N GLU A 240 19.25 -4.88 -20.53
CA GLU A 240 19.73 -4.37 -19.24
C GLU A 240 19.02 -5.09 -18.08
N ARG A 241 19.72 -5.27 -16.96
CA ARG A 241 19.15 -5.87 -15.74
C ARG A 241 19.08 -4.86 -14.61
N PHE A 242 17.95 -4.82 -13.91
CA PHE A 242 17.86 -4.08 -12.65
C PHE A 242 18.60 -4.82 -11.53
N ARG A 243 19.84 -4.41 -11.27
CA ARG A 243 20.75 -5.01 -10.29
C ARG A 243 20.49 -4.66 -8.81
N PRO A 244 19.97 -3.46 -8.45
CA PRO A 244 19.80 -3.11 -7.05
C PRO A 244 18.89 -4.10 -6.31
N MET A 245 19.43 -4.71 -5.25
CA MET A 245 18.72 -5.60 -4.32
C MET A 245 18.35 -4.89 -3.02
N GLN A 246 19.04 -3.78 -2.71
CA GLN A 246 18.85 -3.00 -1.51
C GLN A 246 19.02 -1.51 -1.80
N PHE A 247 18.38 -0.67 -1.00
CA PHE A 247 18.57 0.77 -0.97
C PHE A 247 18.62 1.25 0.47
N ALA A 248 19.49 2.22 0.78
CA ALA A 248 19.34 2.97 2.02
C ALA A 248 18.13 3.91 1.97
N TYR A 249 17.60 4.29 3.13
CA TYR A 249 16.61 5.38 3.17
C TYR A 249 17.24 6.66 2.62
N GLY A 250 16.53 7.35 1.73
CA GLY A 250 17.01 8.48 0.94
C GLY A 250 17.70 8.09 -0.38
N GLU A 251 18.03 6.82 -0.59
CA GLU A 251 18.71 6.37 -1.80
C GLU A 251 17.72 5.98 -2.90
N GLY A 252 17.88 6.63 -4.05
CA GLY A 252 17.02 6.40 -5.20
C GLY A 252 15.55 6.77 -4.96
N ILE A 253 14.68 6.43 -5.92
CA ILE A 253 13.23 6.70 -5.81
C ILE A 253 12.62 6.00 -4.60
N ALA A 254 12.87 4.69 -4.44
CA ALA A 254 12.28 3.92 -3.37
C ALA A 254 12.79 4.36 -1.99
N GLY A 255 14.11 4.60 -1.84
CA GLY A 255 14.67 5.09 -0.59
C GLY A 255 14.20 6.49 -0.24
N TRP A 256 14.04 7.40 -1.23
CA TRP A 256 13.45 8.72 -0.98
C TRP A 256 12.04 8.60 -0.40
N VAL A 257 11.19 7.74 -0.98
CA VAL A 257 9.85 7.48 -0.45
C VAL A 257 9.90 6.90 0.96
N ALA A 258 10.84 6.00 1.25
CA ALA A 258 10.99 5.46 2.60
C ALA A 258 11.44 6.51 3.63
N ALA A 259 12.27 7.48 3.22
CA ALA A 259 12.74 8.55 4.11
C ALA A 259 11.67 9.60 4.42
N ASN A 260 10.86 9.97 3.42
CA ASN A 260 9.86 11.04 3.57
C ASN A 260 8.46 10.50 3.91
N GLY A 261 8.18 9.25 3.53
CA GLY A 261 6.87 8.63 3.72
C GLY A 261 5.78 9.26 2.86
N GLU A 262 6.16 9.84 1.72
CA GLU A 262 5.25 10.53 0.80
C GLU A 262 5.27 9.85 -0.56
N VAL A 263 4.14 9.94 -1.28
CA VAL A 263 4.07 9.48 -2.67
C VAL A 263 4.98 10.37 -3.52
N LEU A 264 5.87 9.74 -4.30
CA LEU A 264 6.74 10.43 -5.24
C LEU A 264 6.30 10.11 -6.68
N HIS A 265 6.08 11.15 -7.48
CA HIS A 265 5.94 11.05 -8.93
C HIS A 265 7.14 11.70 -9.60
N VAL A 266 7.73 10.98 -10.57
CA VAL A 266 8.78 11.46 -11.45
C VAL A 266 8.27 11.43 -12.88
N GLU A 267 8.08 12.60 -13.47
CA GLU A 267 7.57 12.78 -14.83
C GLU A 267 8.54 12.29 -15.91
N ASP A 268 9.86 12.45 -15.71
CA ASP A 268 10.88 11.91 -16.62
C ASP A 268 12.01 11.22 -15.82
N PRO A 269 12.03 9.87 -15.80
CA PRO A 269 13.05 9.08 -15.15
C PRO A 269 14.48 9.31 -15.63
N LEU A 270 14.67 9.77 -16.87
CA LEU A 270 16.00 9.90 -17.47
C LEU A 270 16.68 11.19 -17.01
N THR A 271 15.92 12.20 -16.63
CA THR A 271 16.44 13.48 -16.15
C THR A 271 16.58 13.52 -14.63
N ASP A 272 15.73 12.80 -13.88
CA ASP A 272 15.75 12.82 -12.43
C ASP A 272 17.04 12.18 -11.84
N PRO A 273 17.77 12.85 -10.94
CA PRO A 273 19.02 12.33 -10.35
C PRO A 273 18.80 11.16 -9.39
N ARG A 274 17.59 10.97 -8.86
CA ARG A 274 17.24 9.88 -7.94
C ARG A 274 17.01 8.56 -8.67
N VAL A 275 16.98 8.53 -10.01
CA VAL A 275 16.83 7.29 -10.75
C VAL A 275 18.19 6.61 -10.90
N VAL A 276 18.42 5.57 -10.10
CA VAL A 276 19.71 4.84 -10.06
C VAL A 276 19.97 3.99 -11.31
N ALA A 277 18.91 3.46 -11.95
CA ALA A 277 19.03 2.54 -13.08
C ALA A 277 18.47 3.10 -14.39
N LYS A 278 18.98 4.27 -14.82
CA LYS A 278 18.48 4.98 -16.02
C LYS A 278 18.54 4.15 -17.31
N ARG A 279 19.65 3.45 -17.58
CA ARG A 279 19.81 2.60 -18.78
C ARG A 279 18.78 1.47 -18.81
N TRP A 280 18.52 0.85 -17.66
CA TRP A 280 17.49 -0.17 -17.52
C TRP A 280 16.10 0.40 -17.80
N ALA A 281 15.75 1.52 -17.16
CA ALA A 281 14.47 2.20 -17.38
C ALA A 281 14.27 2.59 -18.86
N GLN A 282 15.31 3.12 -19.49
CA GLN A 282 15.32 3.47 -20.91
C GLN A 282 15.12 2.25 -21.81
N SER A 283 15.83 1.14 -21.53
CA SER A 283 15.73 -0.10 -22.32
C SER A 283 14.34 -0.71 -22.33
N LEU A 284 13.57 -0.50 -21.25
CA LEU A 284 12.20 -0.99 -21.11
C LEU A 284 11.14 0.03 -21.56
N GLY A 285 11.54 1.22 -21.99
CA GLY A 285 10.61 2.29 -22.39
C GLY A 285 9.84 2.89 -21.21
N ILE A 286 10.40 2.87 -20.00
CA ILE A 286 9.79 3.53 -18.83
C ILE A 286 10.01 5.04 -18.97
N ARG A 287 8.90 5.79 -18.99
CA ARG A 287 8.87 7.25 -19.15
C ARG A 287 8.29 7.99 -17.97
N SER A 288 7.73 7.31 -16.97
CA SER A 288 7.29 7.90 -15.71
C SER A 288 7.49 6.90 -14.57
N PHE A 289 7.82 7.39 -13.38
CA PHE A 289 7.95 6.57 -12.17
C PHE A 289 7.06 7.08 -11.05
N TYR A 290 6.51 6.14 -10.28
CA TYR A 290 5.79 6.39 -9.05
C TYR A 290 6.37 5.55 -7.93
N GLY A 291 6.51 6.13 -6.75
CA GLY A 291 6.83 5.42 -5.53
C GLY A 291 5.76 5.70 -4.49
N PHE A 292 5.16 4.64 -3.96
CA PHE A 292 4.10 4.71 -2.97
C PHE A 292 4.57 4.08 -1.65
N PRO A 293 4.46 4.80 -0.52
CA PRO A 293 4.75 4.22 0.79
C PRO A 293 3.67 3.18 1.15
N LEU A 294 4.08 2.04 1.69
CA LEU A 294 3.19 1.01 2.23
C LEU A 294 3.22 1.13 3.75
N ARG A 295 2.13 1.63 4.35
CA ARG A 295 2.03 1.89 5.80
C ARG A 295 1.03 0.98 6.49
N PHE A 296 1.49 0.30 7.55
CA PHE A 296 0.66 -0.47 8.45
C PHE A 296 0.50 0.29 9.77
N GLY A 297 -0.63 0.98 9.93
CA GLY A 297 -0.75 2.03 10.95
C GLY A 297 0.26 3.15 10.67
N ASP A 298 1.05 3.53 11.67
CA ASP A 298 2.10 4.55 11.51
C ASP A 298 3.44 3.98 11.00
N ALA A 299 3.58 2.65 10.92
CA ALA A 299 4.82 2.00 10.54
C ALA A 299 4.94 1.83 9.02
N LEU A 300 6.08 2.24 8.46
CA LEU A 300 6.43 1.93 7.07
C LEU A 300 6.84 0.45 6.97
N VAL A 301 6.04 -0.37 6.30
CA VAL A 301 6.34 -1.78 6.04
C VAL A 301 7.02 -2.01 4.69
N GLY A 302 6.94 -1.04 3.77
CA GLY A 302 7.60 -1.15 2.48
C GLY A 302 7.35 0.02 1.54
N VAL A 303 7.81 -0.13 0.30
CA VAL A 303 7.59 0.81 -0.80
C VAL A 303 7.20 0.04 -2.06
N LEU A 304 6.13 0.48 -2.72
CA LEU A 304 5.75 0.01 -4.04
C LEU A 304 6.27 0.99 -5.10
N ALA A 305 7.13 0.52 -5.98
CA ALA A 305 7.64 1.29 -7.11
C ALA A 305 6.96 0.83 -8.41
N VAL A 306 6.51 1.79 -9.22
CA VAL A 306 5.75 1.56 -10.45
C VAL A 306 6.36 2.38 -11.59
N GLY A 307 6.82 1.71 -12.64
CA GLY A 307 7.37 2.32 -13.86
C GLY A 307 6.42 2.15 -15.03
N THR A 308 5.97 3.25 -15.63
CA THR A 308 5.00 3.28 -16.73
C THR A 308 5.60 3.88 -18.00
N SER A 309 5.04 3.55 -19.16
CA SER A 309 5.45 4.11 -20.46
C SER A 309 4.88 5.50 -20.74
N ALA A 310 3.90 5.93 -19.94
CA ALA A 310 3.34 7.28 -19.93
C ALA A 310 2.87 7.63 -18.50
N PRO A 311 2.76 8.93 -18.13
CA PRO A 311 2.20 9.33 -16.85
C PRO A 311 0.79 8.77 -16.63
N LEU A 312 0.50 8.34 -15.40
CA LEU A 312 -0.83 7.94 -14.98
C LEU A 312 -1.75 9.16 -14.83
N PRO A 313 -3.03 9.09 -15.23
CA PRO A 313 -4.02 10.12 -14.93
C PRO A 313 -4.19 10.35 -13.42
N THR A 314 -4.40 11.61 -12.99
CA THR A 314 -4.57 12.00 -11.58
C THR A 314 -5.61 11.16 -10.80
N PRO A 315 -6.79 10.83 -11.38
CA PRO A 315 -7.75 9.95 -10.69
C PRO A 315 -7.19 8.55 -10.40
N GLN A 316 -6.35 8.02 -11.29
CA GLN A 316 -5.72 6.71 -11.15
C GLN A 316 -4.64 6.70 -10.07
N ILE A 317 -3.92 7.82 -9.88
CA ILE A 317 -2.94 7.99 -8.79
C ILE A 317 -3.64 7.95 -7.42
N SER A 318 -4.78 8.63 -7.27
CA SER A 318 -5.55 8.65 -6.02
C SER A 318 -6.08 7.26 -5.66
N LEU A 319 -6.58 6.52 -6.65
CA LEU A 319 -6.97 5.11 -6.50
C LEU A 319 -5.80 4.22 -6.08
N PHE A 320 -4.60 4.49 -6.60
CA PHE A 320 -3.38 3.79 -6.24
C PHE A 320 -2.99 3.98 -4.77
N GLY A 321 -3.21 5.18 -4.22
CA GLY A 321 -3.01 5.45 -2.80
C GLY A 321 -3.84 4.50 -1.93
N THR A 322 -5.15 4.41 -2.20
CA THR A 322 -6.03 3.47 -1.48
C THR A 322 -5.61 2.01 -1.68
N PHE A 323 -5.19 1.61 -2.89
CA PHE A 323 -4.65 0.27 -3.11
C PHE A 323 -3.42 0.00 -2.22
N CYS A 324 -2.52 0.97 -2.09
CA CYS A 324 -1.30 0.85 -1.28
C CYS A 324 -1.60 0.73 0.22
N ASP A 325 -2.61 1.44 0.73
CA ASP A 325 -3.04 1.30 2.12
C ASP A 325 -3.48 -0.15 2.41
N HIS A 326 -4.24 -0.76 1.51
CA HIS A 326 -4.70 -2.15 1.66
C HIS A 326 -3.58 -3.17 1.46
N ALA A 327 -2.70 -2.94 0.49
CA ALA A 327 -1.50 -3.76 0.30
C ALA A 327 -0.64 -3.75 1.57
N ALA A 328 -0.48 -2.60 2.21
CA ALA A 328 0.26 -2.48 3.44
C ALA A 328 -0.40 -3.21 4.62
N LEU A 329 -1.74 -3.23 4.69
CA LEU A 329 -2.48 -4.05 5.66
C LEU A 329 -2.14 -5.53 5.54
N ALA A 330 -2.21 -6.12 4.34
CA ALA A 330 -1.90 -7.53 4.17
C ALA A 330 -0.43 -7.86 4.35
N ILE A 331 0.48 -7.01 3.87
CA ILE A 331 1.92 -7.19 4.10
C ILE A 331 2.21 -7.17 5.61
N GLY A 332 1.64 -6.22 6.34
CA GLY A 332 1.78 -6.13 7.79
C GLY A 332 1.21 -7.35 8.53
N GLN A 333 0.04 -7.85 8.12
CA GLN A 333 -0.57 -9.06 8.68
C GLN A 333 0.27 -10.32 8.39
N ALA A 334 0.73 -10.49 7.14
CA ALA A 334 1.56 -11.64 6.76
C ALA A 334 2.90 -11.63 7.50
N ASP A 335 3.55 -10.47 7.64
CA ASP A 335 4.81 -10.35 8.38
C ASP A 335 4.62 -10.59 9.88
N LEU A 336 3.52 -10.10 10.46
CA LEU A 336 3.16 -10.38 11.85
C LEU A 336 2.92 -11.86 12.09
N LEU A 337 2.14 -12.52 11.22
CA LEU A 337 1.87 -13.95 11.31
C LEU A 337 3.16 -14.77 11.19
N ARG A 338 3.99 -14.48 10.18
CA ARG A 338 5.31 -15.10 10.00
C ARG A 338 6.18 -14.98 11.25
N THR A 339 6.19 -13.80 11.88
CA THR A 339 6.95 -13.57 13.12
C THR A 339 6.39 -14.38 14.28
N GLN A 340 5.06 -14.47 14.41
CA GLN A 340 4.40 -15.31 15.42
C GLN A 340 4.71 -16.80 15.22
N GLU A 341 4.67 -17.29 13.99
CA GLU A 341 5.00 -18.69 13.66
C GLU A 341 6.45 -19.03 14.00
N VAL A 342 7.39 -18.15 13.66
CA VAL A 342 8.81 -18.30 14.03
C VAL A 342 8.95 -18.38 15.55
N HIS A 343 8.34 -17.46 16.30
CA HIS A 343 8.37 -17.50 17.76
C HIS A 343 7.70 -18.77 18.33
N ALA A 344 6.59 -19.20 17.77
CA ALA A 344 5.88 -20.40 18.20
C ALA A 344 6.72 -21.67 17.97
N GLU A 345 7.39 -21.79 16.83
CA GLU A 345 8.27 -22.94 16.55
C GLU A 345 9.52 -22.92 17.44
N GLN A 346 10.09 -21.75 17.74
CA GLN A 346 11.17 -21.61 18.70
C GLN A 346 10.76 -22.11 20.10
N ILE A 347 9.60 -21.66 20.62
CA ILE A 347 9.05 -22.10 21.90
C ILE A 347 8.73 -23.60 21.87
N GLY A 348 8.05 -24.07 20.83
CA GLY A 348 7.71 -25.48 20.64
C GLY A 348 8.94 -26.39 20.63
N SER A 349 10.03 -25.94 20.01
CA SER A 349 11.32 -26.64 20.02
C SER A 349 11.90 -26.80 21.43
N LEU A 350 11.91 -25.73 22.24
CA LEU A 350 12.34 -25.80 23.64
C LEU A 350 11.46 -26.75 24.46
N VAL A 351 10.13 -26.68 24.29
CA VAL A 351 9.18 -27.56 24.98
C VAL A 351 9.41 -29.04 24.62
N ARG A 352 9.60 -29.36 23.33
CA ARG A 352 9.89 -30.74 22.87
C ARG A 352 11.16 -31.30 23.52
N VAL A 353 12.22 -30.49 23.61
CA VAL A 353 13.45 -30.89 24.30
C VAL A 353 13.19 -31.06 25.80
N ALA A 354 12.50 -30.13 26.45
CA ALA A 354 12.19 -30.21 27.88
C ALA A 354 11.36 -31.46 28.24
N GLN A 355 10.38 -31.82 27.41
CA GLN A 355 9.60 -33.05 27.55
C GLN A 355 10.46 -34.30 27.37
N ALA A 356 11.36 -34.33 26.37
CA ALA A 356 12.29 -35.43 26.17
C ALA A 356 13.22 -35.63 27.38
N VAL A 357 13.68 -34.52 27.98
CA VAL A 357 14.41 -34.53 29.26
C VAL A 357 13.53 -35.13 30.34
N ASN A 358 12.27 -34.69 30.49
CA ASN A 358 11.35 -35.08 31.57
C ASN A 358 10.87 -36.54 31.52
N VAL A 359 10.58 -37.08 30.34
CA VAL A 359 10.19 -38.50 30.16
C VAL A 359 11.39 -39.44 30.37
N GLY A 360 12.61 -38.88 30.44
CA GLY A 360 13.82 -39.66 30.71
C GLY A 360 14.32 -40.41 29.49
N ARG A 361 14.20 -39.82 28.29
CA ARG A 361 14.79 -40.38 27.07
C ARG A 361 16.30 -40.59 27.24
N PRO A 362 16.90 -41.56 26.51
CA PRO A 362 18.35 -41.77 26.52
C PRO A 362 19.10 -40.47 26.24
N ARG A 363 20.15 -40.19 27.02
CA ARG A 363 20.91 -38.92 26.93
C ARG A 363 21.35 -38.59 25.50
N GLY A 364 21.89 -39.57 24.76
CA GLY A 364 22.32 -39.35 23.38
C GLY A 364 21.19 -38.85 22.46
N ALA A 365 19.96 -39.34 22.66
CA ALA A 365 18.79 -38.89 21.90
C ALA A 365 18.41 -37.44 22.25
N VAL A 366 18.44 -37.08 23.54
CA VAL A 366 18.18 -35.70 23.98
C VAL A 366 19.25 -34.74 23.45
N LEU A 367 20.53 -35.12 23.54
CA LEU A 367 21.63 -34.31 23.03
C LEU A 367 21.55 -34.13 21.50
N GLY A 368 21.11 -35.16 20.76
CA GLY A 368 20.82 -35.04 19.34
C GLY A 368 19.66 -34.09 19.02
N MET A 369 18.57 -34.15 19.81
CA MET A 369 17.46 -33.19 19.66
C MET A 369 17.90 -31.76 19.94
N VAL A 370 18.74 -31.55 20.96
CA VAL A 370 19.30 -30.23 21.28
C VAL A 370 20.20 -29.74 20.16
N ALA A 371 21.12 -30.57 19.66
CA ALA A 371 22.04 -30.20 18.58
C ALA A 371 21.28 -29.74 17.34
N GLU A 372 20.27 -30.51 16.95
CA GLU A 372 19.42 -30.20 15.81
C GLU A 372 18.59 -28.93 16.02
N ALA A 373 18.06 -28.72 17.23
CA ALA A 373 17.33 -27.50 17.59
C ALA A 373 18.24 -26.26 17.58
N CYS A 374 19.44 -26.35 18.16
CA CYS A 374 20.45 -25.30 18.13
C CYS A 374 20.85 -24.97 16.69
N ARG A 375 21.07 -25.99 15.84
CA ARG A 375 21.41 -25.80 14.43
C ARG A 375 20.33 -24.99 13.71
N ARG A 376 19.06 -25.37 13.84
CA ARG A 376 17.94 -24.65 13.21
C ARG A 376 17.78 -23.22 13.73
N ALA A 377 17.96 -23.02 15.04
CA ALA A 377 17.80 -21.69 15.65
C ALA A 377 18.97 -20.72 15.37
N THR A 378 20.19 -21.23 15.22
CA THR A 378 21.41 -20.41 15.21
C THR A 378 22.21 -20.49 13.91
N GLY A 379 21.92 -21.44 13.02
CA GLY A 379 22.75 -21.74 11.85
C GLY A 379 24.09 -22.37 12.20
N ALA A 380 24.23 -22.95 13.41
CA ALA A 380 25.47 -23.55 13.86
C ALA A 380 25.92 -24.70 12.94
N THR A 381 27.16 -24.64 12.48
CA THR A 381 27.82 -25.70 11.68
C THR A 381 28.55 -26.71 12.56
N SER A 382 28.76 -26.37 13.83
CA SER A 382 29.32 -27.28 14.82
C SER A 382 28.62 -27.12 16.16
N PHE A 383 28.40 -28.24 16.84
CA PHE A 383 27.81 -28.34 18.15
C PHE A 383 28.55 -29.41 18.96
N ALA A 384 28.82 -29.13 20.23
CA ALA A 384 29.42 -30.10 21.14
C ALA A 384 28.95 -29.92 22.58
N VAL A 385 28.85 -31.05 23.28
CA VAL A 385 28.61 -31.06 24.71
C VAL A 385 29.79 -31.74 25.39
N TRP A 386 30.37 -31.01 26.33
CA TRP A 386 31.47 -31.43 27.17
C TRP A 386 30.96 -31.73 28.56
N ARG A 387 31.42 -32.81 29.18
CA ARG A 387 31.16 -33.13 30.58
C ARG A 387 32.31 -32.64 31.46
N ALA A 388 31.99 -31.98 32.57
CA ALA A 388 32.94 -31.48 33.53
C ALA A 388 33.42 -32.56 34.51
N GLU A 389 34.73 -32.73 34.65
CA GLU A 389 35.38 -33.59 35.63
C GLU A 389 36.05 -32.72 36.70
N GLY A 390 35.32 -32.40 37.77
CA GLY A 390 35.74 -31.40 38.77
C GLY A 390 37.05 -31.74 39.50
N LYS A 391 37.35 -33.03 39.74
CA LYS A 391 38.59 -33.45 40.43
C LYS A 391 39.85 -33.22 39.58
N THR A 392 39.74 -33.47 38.28
CA THR A 392 40.86 -33.39 37.33
C THR A 392 40.93 -32.05 36.61
N ARG A 393 39.94 -31.17 36.80
CA ARG A 393 39.74 -29.91 36.06
C ARG A 393 39.84 -30.11 34.54
N LYS A 394 39.22 -31.18 34.06
CA LYS A 394 39.15 -31.54 32.63
C LYS A 394 37.72 -31.58 32.15
N LEU A 395 37.54 -31.32 30.86
CA LEU A 395 36.32 -31.52 30.10
C LEU A 395 36.48 -32.77 29.23
N SER A 396 35.54 -33.71 29.29
CA SER A 396 35.49 -34.88 28.42
C SER A 396 34.38 -34.73 27.39
N LEU A 397 34.68 -34.93 26.10
CA LEU A 397 33.68 -34.81 25.04
C LEU A 397 32.59 -35.87 25.20
N LEU A 398 31.35 -35.43 25.38
CA LEU A 398 30.18 -36.29 25.57
C LEU A 398 29.38 -36.46 24.28
N TYR A 399 29.25 -35.38 23.50
CA TYR A 399 28.52 -35.35 22.24
C TYR A 399 29.16 -34.34 21.29
N ALA A 400 29.15 -34.63 19.99
CA ALA A 400 29.63 -33.75 18.94
C ALA A 400 28.85 -33.97 17.65
N ASP A 401 28.54 -32.87 16.98
CA ASP A 401 27.82 -32.83 15.72
C ASP A 401 28.39 -31.69 14.85
N PRO A 402 28.94 -31.95 13.65
CA PRO A 402 29.17 -33.28 13.08
C PRO A 402 30.11 -34.14 13.94
N PRO A 403 30.07 -35.49 13.81
CA PRO A 403 30.80 -36.38 14.70
C PRO A 403 32.32 -36.14 14.67
N ALA A 404 32.94 -36.26 15.84
CA ALA A 404 34.37 -35.93 16.08
C ALA A 404 35.41 -36.79 15.33
N ARG A 405 34.98 -37.64 14.39
CA ARG A 405 35.85 -38.49 13.54
C ARG A 405 36.32 -37.77 12.26
N GLN A 406 35.77 -36.60 11.94
CA GLN A 406 36.22 -35.78 10.80
C GLN A 406 37.55 -35.07 11.13
N ARG A 407 38.53 -35.15 10.23
CA ARG A 407 39.86 -34.52 10.38
C ARG A 407 39.80 -32.99 10.19
N PRO A 408 40.56 -32.19 10.98
CA PRO A 408 41.37 -32.61 12.13
C PRO A 408 40.50 -33.08 13.32
N VAL A 409 40.94 -34.19 13.93
CA VAL A 409 40.21 -34.90 14.99
C VAL A 409 40.21 -34.06 16.27
N ARG A 410 39.02 -33.79 16.80
CA ARG A 410 38.87 -32.97 18.01
C ARG A 410 39.46 -33.68 19.23
N PRO A 411 40.20 -32.99 20.11
CA PRO A 411 40.65 -33.59 21.37
C PRO A 411 39.45 -34.11 22.16
N ARG A 412 39.50 -35.38 22.58
CA ARG A 412 38.43 -35.96 23.43
C ARG A 412 38.43 -35.42 24.86
N ARG A 413 39.52 -34.76 25.26
CA ARG A 413 39.65 -34.09 26.55
C ARG A 413 40.36 -32.74 26.39
N VAL A 414 39.89 -31.74 27.11
CA VAL A 414 40.53 -30.42 27.21
C VAL A 414 40.57 -29.96 28.68
N SER A 415 41.62 -29.25 29.07
CA SER A 415 41.76 -28.72 30.44
C SER A 415 40.89 -27.48 30.64
N TYR A 416 40.51 -27.20 31.89
CA TYR A 416 39.92 -25.90 32.22
C TYR A 416 40.91 -24.79 31.88
N GLY A 417 40.41 -23.68 31.33
CA GLY A 417 41.19 -22.58 30.78
C GLY A 417 41.64 -22.77 29.32
N ALA A 418 41.58 -23.96 28.75
CA ALA A 418 42.02 -24.21 27.37
C ALA A 418 40.89 -24.02 26.34
N GLY A 419 41.09 -23.10 25.39
CA GLY A 419 40.10 -22.78 24.36
C GLY A 419 38.82 -22.17 24.93
N LEU A 420 37.84 -21.92 24.06
CA LEU A 420 36.54 -21.36 24.45
C LEU A 420 35.84 -22.23 25.51
N ALA A 421 35.77 -23.55 25.29
CA ALA A 421 35.08 -24.46 26.21
C ALA A 421 35.79 -24.55 27.58
N GLY A 422 37.11 -24.65 27.60
CA GLY A 422 37.88 -24.69 28.85
C GLY A 422 37.79 -23.38 29.62
N TRP A 423 37.83 -22.23 28.93
CA TRP A 423 37.66 -20.92 29.57
C TRP A 423 36.28 -20.78 30.19
N THR A 424 35.21 -21.20 29.49
CA THR A 424 33.84 -21.21 30.02
C THR A 424 33.74 -22.11 31.25
N ALA A 425 34.40 -23.27 31.25
CA ALA A 425 34.44 -24.14 32.43
C ALA A 425 35.18 -23.52 33.62
N LEU A 426 36.27 -22.79 33.36
CA LEU A 426 37.05 -22.12 34.40
C LEU A 426 36.28 -20.98 35.05
N HIS A 427 35.66 -20.11 34.26
CA HIS A 427 35.00 -18.90 34.73
C HIS A 427 33.50 -19.08 35.04
N ARG A 428 32.91 -20.20 34.60
CA ARG A 428 31.47 -20.50 34.72
C ARG A 428 30.58 -19.41 34.15
N ARG A 429 31.03 -18.77 33.08
CA ARG A 429 30.32 -17.70 32.35
C ARG A 429 30.30 -18.03 30.87
N ALA A 430 29.23 -17.63 30.20
CA ALA A 430 29.15 -17.72 28.75
C ALA A 430 30.30 -16.92 28.12
N ARG A 431 30.94 -17.51 27.11
CA ARG A 431 31.87 -16.80 26.23
C ARG A 431 31.29 -16.81 24.83
N VAL A 432 30.99 -15.63 24.31
CA VAL A 432 30.49 -15.43 22.95
C VAL A 432 31.57 -14.70 22.17
N THR A 433 31.86 -15.18 20.97
CA THR A 433 32.84 -14.58 20.09
C THR A 433 32.23 -14.29 18.73
N ALA A 434 32.39 -13.05 18.27
CA ALA A 434 31.99 -12.61 16.93
C ALA A 434 33.05 -12.96 15.88
N ASP A 435 34.30 -13.17 16.31
CA ASP A 435 35.41 -13.58 15.45
C ASP A 435 36.40 -14.44 16.26
N VAL A 436 36.42 -15.73 15.99
CA VAL A 436 37.34 -16.69 16.62
C VAL A 436 38.80 -16.39 16.32
N SER A 437 39.11 -15.72 15.21
CA SER A 437 40.50 -15.37 14.86
C SER A 437 41.04 -14.17 15.63
N ALA A 438 40.13 -13.30 16.12
CA ALA A 438 40.46 -12.15 16.95
C ALA A 438 40.29 -12.43 18.46
N ASP A 439 39.74 -13.59 18.84
CA ASP A 439 39.50 -13.94 20.23
C ASP A 439 40.77 -14.54 20.88
N PRO A 440 41.36 -13.92 21.92
CA PRO A 440 42.60 -14.39 22.55
C PRO A 440 42.47 -15.72 23.30
N VAL A 441 41.25 -16.21 23.49
CA VAL A 441 40.93 -17.48 24.15
C VAL A 441 40.55 -18.56 23.13
N ALA A 442 40.31 -18.18 21.88
CA ALA A 442 40.16 -19.17 20.82
C ALA A 442 41.46 -19.99 20.73
N GLY A 443 41.28 -21.31 20.68
CA GLY A 443 42.41 -22.24 20.60
C GLY A 443 42.88 -22.41 19.15
N ASP A 444 42.92 -23.66 18.70
CA ASP A 444 43.34 -24.06 17.37
C ASP A 444 42.51 -23.38 16.25
N LEU A 445 43.09 -22.33 15.63
CA LEU A 445 42.45 -21.56 14.56
C LEU A 445 42.25 -22.38 13.28
N ASP A 446 43.14 -23.32 12.99
CA ASP A 446 43.01 -24.19 11.81
C ASP A 446 41.82 -25.13 11.96
N TRP A 447 41.50 -25.56 13.19
CA TRP A 447 40.30 -26.33 13.48
C TRP A 447 39.02 -25.56 13.16
N TYR A 448 38.94 -24.28 13.57
CA TYR A 448 37.77 -23.43 13.29
C TYR A 448 37.65 -23.13 11.79
N ARG A 449 38.76 -22.76 11.14
CA ARG A 449 38.81 -22.42 9.70
C ARG A 449 38.37 -23.59 8.82
N ASN A 450 38.86 -24.81 9.09
CA ASN A 450 38.51 -26.01 8.31
C ASN A 450 37.04 -26.43 8.42
N ARG A 451 36.29 -25.89 9.39
CA ARG A 451 34.86 -26.15 9.59
C ARG A 451 33.97 -24.96 9.22
N GLY A 452 34.54 -23.91 8.63
CA GLY A 452 33.83 -22.69 8.30
C GLY A 452 33.28 -21.96 9.53
N ILE A 453 33.87 -22.17 10.70
CA ILE A 453 33.46 -21.50 11.94
C ILE A 453 34.21 -20.18 12.03
N ARG A 454 33.48 -19.07 12.07
CA ARG A 454 34.05 -17.73 12.29
C ARG A 454 33.62 -17.13 13.62
N ALA A 455 32.48 -17.55 14.15
CA ALA A 455 31.92 -17.05 15.40
C ALA A 455 31.34 -18.22 16.21
N GLY A 456 30.90 -17.96 17.43
CA GLY A 456 30.24 -18.98 18.23
C GLY A 456 30.05 -18.62 19.69
N ALA A 457 29.59 -19.60 20.46
CA ALA A 457 29.40 -19.46 21.90
C ALA A 457 29.77 -20.75 22.65
N ALA A 458 30.38 -20.57 23.81
CA ALA A 458 30.59 -21.62 24.81
C ALA A 458 29.80 -21.28 26.08
N LEU A 459 28.76 -22.06 26.36
CA LEU A 459 27.77 -21.85 27.41
C LEU A 459 27.97 -22.85 28.56
N PRO A 460 28.05 -22.38 29.82
CA PRO A 460 28.24 -23.27 30.96
C PRO A 460 26.96 -24.05 31.25
N LEU A 461 27.08 -25.36 31.46
CA LEU A 461 25.97 -26.23 31.85
C LEU A 461 25.93 -26.30 33.38
N LEU A 462 25.15 -25.42 33.99
CA LEU A 462 25.03 -25.28 35.44
C LEU A 462 23.74 -25.92 35.94
N ALA A 463 23.83 -26.71 37.02
CA ALA A 463 22.67 -27.17 37.77
C ALA A 463 22.94 -26.95 39.26
N ALA A 464 22.06 -26.23 39.96
CA ALA A 464 22.23 -25.85 41.37
C ALA A 464 23.63 -25.30 41.69
N GLY A 465 24.15 -24.40 40.84
CA GLY A 465 25.48 -23.78 41.00
C GLY A 465 26.68 -24.67 40.67
N LYS A 466 26.47 -25.97 40.39
CA LYS A 466 27.51 -26.92 40.00
C LYS A 466 27.68 -26.95 38.47
N LEU A 467 28.94 -26.86 38.02
CA LEU A 467 29.29 -27.07 36.62
C LEU A 467 29.21 -28.56 36.27
N LEU A 468 28.26 -28.92 35.42
CA LEU A 468 28.09 -30.27 34.88
C LEU A 468 28.81 -30.45 33.54
N GLY A 469 29.05 -29.36 32.83
CA GLY A 469 29.62 -29.40 31.49
C GLY A 469 29.66 -28.05 30.80
N VAL A 470 29.97 -28.07 29.51
CA VAL A 470 29.94 -26.89 28.63
C VAL A 470 29.28 -27.30 27.32
N LEU A 471 28.34 -26.49 26.84
CA LEU A 471 27.78 -26.60 25.50
C LEU A 471 28.51 -25.58 24.63
N GLU A 472 28.99 -26.03 23.48
CA GLU A 472 29.72 -25.20 22.54
C GLU A 472 29.05 -25.27 21.18
N LEU A 473 28.88 -24.12 20.54
CA LEU A 473 28.35 -24.00 19.19
C LEU A 473 29.22 -23.07 18.35
N GLY A 474 29.46 -23.45 17.10
CA GLY A 474 30.22 -22.69 16.12
C GLY A 474 29.35 -22.32 14.92
N THR A 475 29.43 -21.06 14.49
CA THR A 475 28.64 -20.48 13.40
C THR A 475 29.56 -19.81 12.36
N PRO A 476 29.11 -19.70 11.10
CA PRO A 476 29.86 -19.00 10.06
C PRO A 476 29.80 -17.46 10.19
N ALA A 477 28.88 -16.94 11.01
CA ALA A 477 28.66 -15.52 11.26
C ALA A 477 28.31 -15.25 12.74
N PRO A 478 28.51 -14.02 13.26
CA PRO A 478 28.16 -13.66 14.63
C PRO A 478 26.70 -13.98 14.98
N LEU A 479 26.49 -14.46 16.20
CA LEU A 479 25.15 -14.76 16.73
C LEU A 479 24.41 -13.47 17.06
N ALA A 480 23.16 -13.35 16.60
CA ALA A 480 22.25 -12.33 17.08
C ALA A 480 21.84 -12.58 18.54
N ALA A 481 21.40 -11.54 19.24
CA ALA A 481 21.02 -11.62 20.65
C ALA A 481 19.91 -12.66 20.92
N GLU A 482 18.95 -12.79 20.00
CA GLU A 482 17.86 -13.77 20.09
C GLU A 482 18.36 -15.21 19.92
N GLN A 483 19.24 -15.44 18.95
CA GLN A 483 19.86 -16.75 18.72
C GLN A 483 20.66 -17.21 19.94
N LEU A 484 21.36 -16.28 20.60
CA LEU A 484 22.07 -16.55 21.84
C LEU A 484 21.12 -16.93 22.98
N ARG A 485 20.00 -16.19 23.16
CA ARG A 485 18.99 -16.52 24.19
C ARG A 485 18.40 -17.92 23.99
N LEU A 486 18.13 -18.32 22.75
CA LEU A 486 17.67 -19.67 22.43
C LEU A 486 18.73 -20.72 22.79
N ALA A 487 20.00 -20.47 22.43
CA ALA A 487 21.11 -21.36 22.79
C ALA A 487 21.29 -21.50 24.31
N GLU A 488 21.09 -20.43 25.08
CA GLU A 488 21.10 -20.47 26.55
C GLU A 488 19.95 -21.32 27.11
N GLY A 489 18.75 -21.22 26.53
CA GLY A 489 17.63 -22.11 26.85
C GLY A 489 17.96 -23.58 26.61
N TYR A 490 18.56 -23.90 25.46
CA TYR A 490 19.03 -25.25 25.14
C TYR A 490 20.16 -25.72 26.07
N ALA A 491 21.06 -24.82 26.49
CA ALA A 491 22.09 -25.12 27.48
C ALA A 491 21.47 -25.47 28.84
N ALA A 492 20.45 -24.74 29.30
CA ALA A 492 19.74 -25.06 30.54
C ALA A 492 19.09 -26.46 30.49
N LEU A 493 18.42 -26.80 29.38
CA LEU A 493 17.81 -28.13 29.18
C LEU A 493 18.86 -29.24 29.11
N THR A 494 20.02 -28.96 28.49
CA THR A 494 21.16 -29.87 28.46
C THR A 494 21.71 -30.11 29.87
N ALA A 495 21.87 -29.06 30.68
CA ALA A 495 22.30 -29.20 32.07
C ALA A 495 21.33 -30.06 32.88
N ALA A 496 20.01 -29.87 32.71
CA ALA A 496 18.99 -30.70 33.34
C ALA A 496 19.08 -32.18 32.90
N CYS A 497 19.35 -32.45 31.62
CA CYS A 497 19.60 -33.80 31.11
C CYS A 497 20.81 -34.46 31.76
N LEU A 498 21.90 -33.72 31.95
CA LEU A 498 23.12 -34.21 32.58
C LEU A 498 22.97 -34.42 34.10
N ALA A 499 22.16 -33.59 34.76
CA ALA A 499 21.89 -33.69 36.19
C ALA A 499 21.11 -34.95 36.55
N ARG A 500 20.25 -35.45 35.64
CA ARG A 500 19.51 -36.69 35.84
C ARG A 500 20.47 -37.89 35.86
N SER A 501 20.54 -38.59 37.00
CA SER A 501 21.23 -39.87 37.11
C SER A 501 20.57 -40.91 36.19
N PRO A 502 21.32 -41.81 35.54
CA PRO A 502 20.70 -42.90 34.78
C PRO A 502 19.82 -43.68 35.76
N ARG A 503 18.53 -43.85 35.45
CA ARG A 503 17.70 -44.82 36.17
C ARG A 503 18.44 -46.15 36.06
N LYS A 504 18.95 -46.68 37.18
CA LYS A 504 19.45 -48.05 37.25
C LYS A 504 18.34 -48.92 36.65
N ALA A 505 18.64 -49.60 35.54
CA ALA A 505 17.78 -50.68 35.08
C ALA A 505 17.60 -51.60 36.29
N ARG A 506 16.39 -51.64 36.85
CA ARG A 506 16.03 -52.68 37.79
C ARG A 506 16.14 -53.98 37.00
N ALA A 507 17.26 -54.67 37.14
CA ALA A 507 17.30 -56.10 36.91
C ALA A 507 16.19 -56.68 37.79
N ARG A 508 15.13 -57.19 37.16
CA ARG A 508 14.20 -58.08 37.85
C ARG A 508 14.94 -59.41 38.07
N PRO A 509 14.84 -59.99 39.27
CA PRO A 509 15.47 -61.28 39.56
C PRO A 509 14.93 -62.39 38.66
#